data_AF-A0A0N4VY52-F1
#
_entry.id   AF-A0A0N4VY52-F1
#
_cell.length_a   1.000
_cell.length_b   1.000
_cell.length_c   1.000
_cell.angle_alpha   90.00
_cell.angle_beta   90.00
_cell.angle_gamma   90.00
#
_symmetry.space_group_name_H-M   'P 1'
#
loop_
_entity.id
_entity.type
_entity.pdbx_description
1 polymer ?
#
loop_
_entity_poly.entity_id
_entity_poly.type
_entity_poly.pdbx_seq_one_letter_code
_entity_poly.pdbx_strand_id
1 'polypeptide(L)'
;LQLFTEVKGKYPNKLVRRAQFRDQHFDANCNLLYHEVDKVTQRDKVTVLSNIRISRNLELELLGEQDLDRDGIAQVHSFRSLLEQMLVLEPAKRITCGEAIKHPFFSMK
;
A
#
# COMPACT_ATOMS: atom_id res chain seq x y z
N LEU A 1 -6.17 -6.10 -3.57
CA LEU A 1 -4.71 -6.06 -3.88
C LEU A 1 -4.29 -4.78 -4.60
N GLN A 2 -5.09 -4.25 -5.52
CA GLN A 2 -4.80 -3.01 -6.27
C GLN A 2 -4.47 -1.80 -5.36
N LEU A 3 -5.30 -1.48 -4.37
CA LEU A 3 -5.07 -0.31 -3.50
C LEU A 3 -3.70 -0.34 -2.81
N PHE A 4 -3.25 -1.52 -2.38
CA PHE A 4 -1.90 -1.69 -1.84
C PHE A 4 -0.82 -1.38 -2.90
N THR A 5 -1.04 -1.77 -4.15
CA THR A 5 -0.10 -1.51 -5.23
C THR A 5 -0.06 -0.05 -5.69
N GLU A 6 -1.16 0.68 -5.51
CA GLU A 6 -1.20 2.14 -5.76
C GLU A 6 -0.34 2.93 -4.76
N VAL A 7 -0.16 2.39 -3.54
CA VAL A 7 0.63 3.00 -2.47
C VAL A 7 2.06 2.46 -2.40
N LYS A 8 2.25 1.13 -2.54
CA LYS A 8 3.54 0.45 -2.32
C LYS A 8 4.19 -0.11 -3.59
N GLY A 9 3.51 -0.01 -4.73
CA GLY A 9 4.00 -0.56 -5.99
C GLY A 9 3.85 -2.09 -6.09
N LYS A 10 4.63 -2.71 -6.98
CA LYS A 10 4.51 -4.12 -7.32
C LYS A 10 4.85 -5.03 -6.13
N TYR A 11 4.05 -6.10 -5.93
CA TYR A 11 4.38 -7.15 -4.98
C TYR A 11 5.70 -7.86 -5.35
N PRO A 12 6.58 -8.15 -4.39
CA PRO A 12 7.80 -8.91 -4.67
C PRO A 12 7.48 -10.28 -5.27
N ASN A 13 8.13 -10.65 -6.38
CA ASN A 13 7.88 -11.93 -7.05
C ASN A 13 8.06 -13.14 -6.12
N LYS A 14 9.01 -13.07 -5.17
CA LYS A 14 9.22 -14.12 -4.16
C LYS A 14 8.00 -14.32 -3.26
N LEU A 15 7.31 -13.23 -2.91
CA LEU A 15 6.07 -13.28 -2.12
C LEU A 15 4.93 -13.87 -2.94
N VAL A 16 4.76 -13.40 -4.18
CA VAL A 16 3.72 -13.86 -5.12
C VAL A 16 3.82 -15.37 -5.38
N ARG A 17 5.03 -15.88 -5.63
CA ARG A 17 5.25 -17.32 -5.91
C ARG A 17 4.93 -18.25 -4.75
N ARG A 18 4.95 -17.74 -3.51
CA ARG A 18 4.63 -18.50 -2.29
C ARG A 18 3.14 -18.41 -1.91
N ALA A 19 2.37 -17.54 -2.56
CA ALA A 19 0.98 -17.31 -2.21
C ALA A 19 0.10 -18.49 -2.64
N GLN A 20 -0.78 -18.94 -1.74
CA GLN A 20 -1.73 -20.02 -2.01
C GLN A 20 -2.74 -19.65 -3.10
N PHE A 21 -3.19 -18.40 -3.13
CA PHE A 21 -4.19 -17.91 -4.09
C PHE A 21 -3.57 -17.13 -5.26
N ARG A 22 -2.29 -17.43 -5.60
CA ARG A 22 -1.55 -16.71 -6.65
C ARG A 22 -2.35 -16.63 -7.95
N ASP A 23 -2.88 -17.76 -8.42
CA ASP A 23 -3.48 -17.87 -9.75
C ASP A 23 -4.82 -17.11 -9.89
N GLN A 24 -5.41 -16.66 -8.78
CA GLN A 24 -6.61 -15.80 -8.79
C GLN A 24 -6.26 -14.32 -9.00
N HIS A 25 -5.02 -13.94 -8.71
CA HIS A 25 -4.62 -12.55 -8.57
C HIS A 25 -3.39 -12.17 -9.40
N PHE A 26 -2.61 -13.15 -9.86
CA PHE A 26 -1.38 -12.92 -10.61
C PHE A 26 -1.28 -13.85 -11.81
N ASP A 27 -0.69 -13.36 -12.90
CA ASP A 27 -0.29 -14.19 -14.04
C ASP A 27 0.98 -15.01 -13.74
N ALA A 28 1.39 -15.86 -14.69
CA ALA A 28 2.62 -16.65 -14.59
C ALA A 28 3.90 -15.79 -14.43
N ASN A 29 3.86 -14.53 -14.88
CA ASN A 29 4.95 -13.56 -14.80
C ASN A 29 4.92 -12.73 -13.50
N CYS A 30 4.05 -13.07 -12.55
CA CYS A 30 3.83 -12.35 -11.30
C CYS A 30 3.32 -10.91 -11.49
N ASN A 31 2.59 -10.63 -12.57
CA ASN A 31 1.87 -9.37 -12.77
C ASN A 31 0.47 -9.46 -12.18
N LEU A 32 -0.04 -8.36 -11.63
CA LEU A 32 -1.34 -8.33 -10.97
C LEU A 32 -2.47 -8.42 -12.01
N LEU A 33 -3.45 -9.28 -11.76
CA LEU A 33 -4.71 -9.38 -12.49
C LEU A 33 -5.72 -8.43 -11.84
N TYR A 34 -6.10 -7.38 -12.56
CA TYR A 34 -7.10 -6.44 -12.11
C TYR A 34 -8.46 -6.80 -12.71
N HIS A 35 -9.39 -7.17 -11.84
CA HIS A 35 -10.76 -7.52 -12.18
C HIS A 35 -11.62 -6.27 -12.07
N GLU A 36 -12.18 -5.83 -13.19
CA GLU A 36 -13.05 -4.67 -13.29
C GLU A 36 -14.29 -5.01 -14.12
N VAL A 37 -15.38 -4.28 -13.90
CA VAL A 37 -16.55 -4.34 -14.77
C VAL A 37 -16.40 -3.26 -15.83
N ASP A 38 -16.44 -3.67 -17.10
CA ASP A 38 -16.38 -2.73 -18.21
C ASP A 38 -17.62 -1.81 -18.18
N LYS A 39 -17.40 -0.50 -18.13
CA LYS A 39 -18.47 0.49 -17.90
C LYS A 39 -19.51 0.53 -19.02
N VAL A 40 -19.12 0.16 -20.23
CA VAL A 40 -20.00 0.21 -21.41
C VAL A 40 -20.79 -1.10 -21.53
N THR A 41 -20.09 -2.22 -21.47
CA THR A 41 -20.66 -3.55 -21.74
C THR A 41 -21.21 -4.24 -20.50
N GLN A 42 -20.91 -3.75 -19.30
CA GLN A 42 -21.29 -4.33 -18.00
C GLN A 42 -20.85 -5.79 -17.83
N ARG A 43 -19.74 -6.17 -18.48
CA ARG A 43 -19.15 -7.51 -18.40
C ARG A 43 -17.86 -7.48 -17.61
N ASP A 44 -17.53 -8.61 -17.00
CA ASP A 44 -16.26 -8.82 -16.32
C ASP A 44 -15.10 -8.71 -17.31
N LYS A 45 -14.10 -7.94 -16.93
CA LYS A 45 -12.87 -7.72 -17.67
C LYS A 45 -11.69 -7.90 -16.73
N VAL A 46 -10.70 -8.66 -17.20
CA VAL A 46 -9.43 -8.83 -16.49
C VAL A 46 -8.34 -8.10 -17.26
N THR A 47 -7.74 -7.10 -16.62
CA THR A 47 -6.61 -6.34 -17.15
C THR A 47 -5.33 -6.76 -16.44
N VAL A 48 -4.28 -7.10 -17.20
CA VAL A 48 -2.97 -7.42 -16.64
C VAL A 48 -2.20 -6.14 -16.37
N LEU A 49 -1.87 -5.87 -15.11
CA LEU A 49 -1.08 -4.72 -14.69
C LEU A 49 0.40 -5.10 -14.62
N SER A 50 1.09 -5.00 -15.76
CA SER A 50 2.52 -5.30 -15.88
C SER A 50 3.43 -4.18 -15.36
N ASN A 51 2.99 -2.92 -15.48
CA ASN A 51 3.70 -1.74 -15.01
C ASN A 51 2.88 -0.97 -13.96
N ILE A 52 3.07 -1.33 -12.70
CA ILE A 52 2.40 -0.69 -11.57
C ILE A 52 3.17 0.58 -11.20
N ARG A 53 2.58 1.75 -11.49
CA ARG A 53 3.05 3.04 -10.97
C ARG A 53 2.39 3.32 -9.62
N ILE A 54 3.19 3.77 -8.66
CA ILE A 54 2.68 4.33 -7.41
C ILE A 54 1.94 5.62 -7.78
N SER A 55 0.64 5.67 -7.51
CA SER A 55 -0.24 6.78 -7.86
C SER A 55 -0.78 7.52 -6.64
N ARG A 56 -0.63 6.93 -5.45
CA ARG A 56 -1.09 7.51 -4.19
C ARG A 56 0.09 7.98 -3.35
N ASN A 57 -0.05 9.18 -2.80
CA ASN A 57 0.95 9.78 -1.94
C ASN A 57 0.36 9.94 -0.53
N LEU A 58 0.79 9.07 0.40
CA LEU A 58 0.30 9.07 1.77
C LEU A 58 0.52 10.42 2.48
N GLU A 59 1.59 11.14 2.18
CA GLU A 59 1.85 12.44 2.79
C GLU A 59 0.81 13.48 2.37
N LEU A 60 0.57 13.60 1.07
CA LEU A 60 -0.43 14.54 0.54
C LEU A 60 -1.83 14.17 1.01
N GLU A 61 -2.15 12.88 1.10
CA GLU A 61 -3.45 12.41 1.57
C GLU A 61 -3.65 12.61 3.07
N LEU A 62 -2.60 12.46 3.89
CA LEU A 62 -2.67 12.69 5.33
C LEU A 62 -2.72 14.18 5.68
N LEU A 63 -2.03 15.03 4.90
CA LEU A 63 -2.10 16.48 5.06
C LEU A 63 -3.44 17.02 4.57
N GLY A 64 -3.89 16.62 3.38
CA GLY A 64 -5.14 17.10 2.79
C GLY A 64 -5.18 18.63 2.68
N GLU A 65 -6.29 19.23 3.11
CA GLU A 65 -6.50 20.69 3.14
C GLU A 65 -6.39 21.26 4.56
N GLN A 66 -5.73 20.54 5.48
CA GLN A 66 -5.60 20.99 6.87
C GLN A 66 -4.62 22.17 6.99
N ASP A 67 -4.99 23.15 7.81
CA ASP A 67 -4.09 24.22 8.26
C ASP A 67 -3.44 23.78 9.58
N LEU A 68 -2.20 23.30 9.49
CA LEU A 68 -1.45 22.74 10.63
C LEU A 68 -0.25 23.63 10.93
N ASP A 69 0.00 23.81 12.23
CA ASP A 69 1.25 24.41 12.68
C ASP A 69 2.43 23.42 12.52
N ARG A 70 3.62 23.87 12.90
CA ARG A 70 4.85 23.09 12.77
C ARG A 70 4.77 21.74 13.52
N ASP A 71 4.11 21.71 14.67
CA ASP A 71 4.04 20.51 15.51
C ASP A 71 3.01 19.52 14.95
N GLY A 72 1.87 20.01 14.43
CA GLY A 72 0.90 19.22 13.68
C GLY A 72 1.50 18.56 12.43
N ILE A 73 2.28 19.31 11.65
CA ILE A 73 3.01 18.77 10.48
C ILE A 73 3.99 17.67 10.93
N ALA A 74 4.74 17.91 12.01
CA ALA A 74 5.66 16.91 12.55
C ALA A 74 4.95 15.62 12.99
N GLN A 75 3.76 15.75 13.61
CA GLN A 75 2.93 14.61 13.99
C GLN A 75 2.45 13.82 12.77
N VAL A 76 2.03 14.50 11.70
CA VAL A 76 1.61 13.85 10.44
C VAL A 76 2.76 13.08 9.80
N HIS A 77 3.96 13.66 9.72
CA HIS A 77 5.14 12.96 9.19
C HIS A 77 5.51 11.74 10.05
N SER A 78 5.39 11.85 11.38
CA SER A 78 5.63 10.74 12.30
C SER A 78 4.59 9.63 12.12
N PHE A 79 3.32 9.99 11.93
CA PHE A 79 2.26 9.01 11.64
C PHE A 79 2.48 8.32 10.30
N ARG A 80 2.83 9.09 9.26
CA ARG A 80 3.18 8.57 7.93
C ARG A 80 4.29 7.52 8.04
N SER A 81 5.37 7.82 8.78
CA SER A 81 6.48 6.88 8.98
C SER A 81 6.02 5.55 9.60
N LEU A 82 5.12 5.61 10.60
CA LEU A 82 4.54 4.41 11.19
C LEU A 82 3.73 3.60 10.15
N LEU A 83 2.86 4.27 9.39
CA LEU A 83 2.06 3.63 8.34
C LEU A 83 2.93 3.00 7.26
N GLU A 84 4.02 3.65 6.85
CA GLU A 84 4.95 3.10 5.87
C GLU A 84 5.58 1.77 6.31
N GLN A 85 5.85 1.62 7.61
CA GLN A 85 6.38 0.40 8.22
C GLN A 85 5.29 -0.67 8.44
N MET A 86 4.04 -0.27 8.72
CA MET A 86 2.91 -1.19 8.85
C MET A 86 2.44 -1.76 7.50
N LEU A 87 2.48 -0.95 6.45
CA LEU A 87 1.97 -1.28 5.11
C LEU A 87 3.02 -1.96 4.21
N VAL A 88 4.16 -2.39 4.73
CA VAL A 88 5.14 -3.17 3.97
C VAL A 88 4.49 -4.44 3.42
N LEU A 89 4.62 -4.68 2.11
CA LEU A 89 3.93 -5.80 1.44
C LEU A 89 4.36 -7.17 2.01
N GLU A 90 5.65 -7.34 2.31
CA GLU A 90 6.20 -8.56 2.90
C GLU A 90 5.94 -8.60 4.42
N PRO A 91 5.11 -9.54 4.94
CA PRO A 91 4.71 -9.53 6.34
C PRO A 91 5.87 -9.63 7.33
N ALA A 92 6.91 -10.40 6.98
CA ALA A 92 8.10 -10.59 7.81
C ALA A 92 8.96 -9.32 7.97
N LYS A 93 8.71 -8.29 7.15
CA LYS A 93 9.41 -6.99 7.21
C LYS A 93 8.53 -5.87 7.78
N ARG A 94 7.29 -6.17 8.16
CA ARG A 94 6.42 -5.18 8.80
C ARG A 94 6.89 -4.95 10.22
N ILE A 95 6.68 -3.73 10.71
CA ILE A 95 6.83 -3.40 12.12
C ILE A 95 5.99 -4.36 12.98
N THR A 96 6.55 -4.84 14.07
CA THR A 96 5.84 -5.66 15.06
C THR A 96 5.01 -4.77 16.00
N CYS A 97 4.04 -5.35 16.70
CA CYS A 97 3.26 -4.59 17.69
C CYS A 97 4.13 -3.95 18.77
N GLY A 98 5.16 -4.67 19.24
CA GLY A 98 6.08 -4.18 20.28
C GLY A 98 6.96 -3.01 19.82
N GLU A 99 7.37 -3.01 18.55
CA GLU A 99 8.08 -1.89 17.93
C GLU A 99 7.14 -0.72 17.66
N ALA A 100 5.91 -0.99 17.19
CA ALA A 100 4.92 0.03 16.88
C ALA A 100 4.54 0.87 18.10
N ILE A 101 4.33 0.24 19.26
CA ILE A 101 4.02 0.96 20.51
C ILE A 101 5.18 1.89 20.94
N LYS A 102 6.42 1.57 20.54
CA LYS A 102 7.61 2.38 20.82
C LYS A 102 7.93 3.40 19.72
N HIS A 103 7.10 3.48 18.68
CA HIS A 103 7.36 4.36 17.55
C HIS A 103 7.25 5.85 17.97
N PRO A 104 8.09 6.76 17.41
CA PRO A 104 8.08 8.18 17.75
C PRO A 104 6.71 8.85 17.70
N PHE A 105 5.81 8.38 16.82
CA PHE A 105 4.43 8.85 16.72
C PHE A 105 3.67 8.82 18.05
N PHE A 106 3.88 7.80 18.88
CA PHE A 106 3.23 7.67 20.18
C PHE A 106 4.02 8.31 21.34
N SER A 107 5.28 8.66 21.13
CA SER A 107 6.12 9.33 22.14
C SER A 107 6.28 10.83 21.93
N MET A 108 5.85 11.36 20.77
CA MET A 108 5.76 12.79 20.52
C MET A 108 4.76 13.40 21.52
N LYS A 109 5.22 14.42 22.25
CA LYS A 109 4.42 15.22 23.18
C LYS A 109 4.13 16.56 22.54
#